data_AF-A0A374TCI9-F1
#
_entry.id   AF-A0A374TCI9-F1
#
_cell.length_a   1.000
_cell.length_b   1.000
_cell.length_c   1.000
_cell.angle_alpha   90.00
_cell.angle_beta   90.00
_cell.angle_gamma   90.00
#
_symmetry.space_group_name_H-M   'P 1'
#
loop_
_entity.id
_entity.type
_entity.pdbx_description
1 polymer ?
#
loop_
_entity_poly.entity_id
_entity_poly.type
_entity_poly.pdbx_seq_one_letter_code
_entity_poly.pdbx_strand_id
1 'polypeptide(L)'
;MATDRNSKGQFEKGRAKSGGKQKGYESPIKKEFRELCADFTRDAWDDFMAAWYKCEPKDKVSTFIKMLEFNCPKLQTVTLEDKREIANALTEKLKQMSEEEG
;
A
#
# COMPACT_ATOMS: atom_id res chain seq x y z
N MET A 1 -5.09 20.40 -4.75
CA MET A 1 -4.60 21.53 -3.94
C MET A 1 -3.55 20.99 -2.98
N ALA A 2 -2.29 20.95 -3.41
CA ALA A 2 -1.18 20.37 -2.64
C ALA A 2 -0.03 21.38 -2.62
N THR A 3 -0.05 22.31 -1.68
CA THR A 3 0.95 23.39 -1.61
C THR A 3 1.31 23.79 -0.17
N ASP A 4 1.32 22.85 0.78
CA ASP A 4 1.69 23.15 2.17
C ASP A 4 2.84 22.24 2.65
N ARG A 5 3.98 22.31 1.94
CA ARG A 5 5.23 21.67 2.35
C ARG A 5 6.32 22.74 2.44
N ASN A 6 7.11 22.69 3.51
CA ASN A 6 8.26 23.59 3.68
C ASN A 6 9.33 23.33 2.60
N SER A 7 10.37 24.16 2.58
CA SER A 7 11.50 24.04 1.64
C SER A 7 12.27 22.70 1.72
N LYS A 8 11.98 21.87 2.73
CA LYS A 8 12.52 20.50 2.91
C LYS A 8 11.48 19.41 2.61
N GLY A 9 10.32 19.76 2.04
CA GLY A 9 9.24 18.82 1.70
C GLY A 9 8.45 18.29 2.89
N GLN A 10 8.62 18.86 4.09
CA GLN A 10 7.91 18.45 5.31
C GLN A 10 6.63 19.26 5.50
N PHE A 11 5.62 18.68 6.17
CA PHE A 11 4.42 19.41 6.56
C PHE A 11 4.76 20.57 7.50
N GLU A 12 4.07 21.70 7.34
CA GLU A 12 4.27 22.86 8.21
C GLU A 12 3.93 22.56 9.68
N LYS A 13 4.77 23.09 10.57
CA LYS A 13 4.64 22.90 12.02
C LYS A 13 3.39 23.62 12.52
N GLY A 14 2.45 22.88 13.10
CA GLY A 14 1.17 23.41 13.58
C GLY A 14 -0.04 22.98 12.77
N ARG A 15 0.15 22.29 11.63
CA ARG A 15 -0.95 21.71 10.86
C ARG A 15 -1.65 20.60 11.65
N ALA A 16 -2.98 20.67 11.72
CA ALA A 16 -3.79 19.57 12.21
C ALA A 16 -3.53 18.32 11.35
N LYS A 17 -3.15 17.19 11.97
CA LYS A 17 -2.92 15.93 11.26
C LYS A 17 -4.26 15.44 10.68
N SER A 18 -4.48 15.65 9.38
CA SER A 18 -5.61 15.06 8.66
C SER A 18 -5.26 13.61 8.28
N GLY A 19 -5.40 12.70 9.22
CA GLY A 19 -5.16 11.26 9.04
C GLY A 19 -3.89 10.71 9.71
N GLY A 20 -3.73 9.39 9.65
CA GLY A 20 -2.70 8.62 10.37
C GLY A 20 -3.15 8.15 11.76
N LYS A 21 -2.35 7.27 12.38
CA LYS A 21 -2.63 6.77 13.74
C LYS A 21 -2.75 7.94 14.72
N GLN A 22 -3.85 7.98 15.46
CA GLN A 22 -4.07 8.98 16.51
C GLN A 22 -2.95 8.89 17.56
N LYS A 23 -2.58 10.04 18.13
CA LYS A 23 -1.59 10.09 19.21
C LYS A 23 -2.13 9.28 20.40
N GLY A 24 -1.39 8.26 20.83
CA GLY A 24 -1.84 7.31 21.87
C GLY A 24 -2.48 6.03 21.33
N TYR A 25 -2.57 5.84 20.01
CA TYR A 25 -3.00 4.57 19.44
C TYR A 25 -1.94 3.49 19.72
N GLU A 26 -2.26 2.58 20.64
CA GLU A 26 -1.50 1.36 20.83
C GLU A 26 -1.77 0.38 19.69
N SER A 27 -0.70 -0.11 19.07
CA SER A 27 -0.82 -1.18 18.09
C SER A 27 -1.38 -2.43 18.79
N PRO A 28 -2.46 -3.07 18.26
CA PRO A 28 -2.97 -4.31 18.84
C PRO A 28 -1.89 -5.40 18.87
N ILE A 29 -0.97 -5.33 17.91
CA ILE A 29 0.24 -6.13 17.89
C ILE A 29 1.33 -5.39 18.67
N LYS A 30 1.64 -5.92 19.85
CA LYS A 30 2.70 -5.43 20.73
C LYS A 30 4.09 -5.66 20.13
N LYS A 31 5.07 -4.88 20.58
CA LYS A 31 6.46 -4.98 20.08
C LYS A 31 7.05 -6.35 20.41
N GLU A 32 6.84 -6.80 21.64
CA GLU A 32 7.31 -8.06 22.19
C GLU A 32 6.80 -9.25 21.36
N PHE A 33 5.55 -9.17 20.88
CA PHE A 33 4.99 -10.20 20.01
C PHE A 33 5.66 -10.22 18.63
N ARG A 34 5.99 -9.06 18.06
CA ARG A 34 6.73 -9.01 16.79
C ARG A 34 8.13 -9.58 16.92
N GLU A 35 8.80 -9.30 18.04
CA GLU A 35 10.12 -9.85 18.35
C GLU A 35 10.05 -11.37 18.49
N LEU A 36 9.07 -11.87 19.26
CA LEU A 36 8.82 -13.31 19.38
C LEU A 36 8.57 -13.99 18.04
N CYS A 37 7.73 -13.40 17.17
CA CYS A 37 7.51 -13.94 15.83
C CYS A 37 8.78 -13.93 14.98
N ALA A 38 9.58 -12.87 15.06
CA ALA A 38 10.83 -12.77 14.30
C ALA A 38 11.82 -13.86 14.73
N ASP A 39 11.99 -14.07 16.02
CA ASP A 39 12.90 -15.08 16.57
C ASP A 39 12.42 -16.48 16.19
N PHE A 40 11.14 -16.79 16.37
CA PHE A 40 10.56 -18.07 15.95
C PHE A 40 10.82 -18.35 14.46
N THR A 41 10.61 -17.37 13.58
CA THR A 41 10.84 -17.57 12.14
C THR A 41 12.30 -17.75 11.76
N ARG A 42 13.24 -17.17 12.52
CA ARG A 42 14.67 -17.37 12.31
C ARG A 42 15.09 -18.77 12.76
N ASP A 43 14.64 -19.19 13.94
CA ASP A 43 14.97 -20.50 14.50
C ASP A 43 14.38 -21.64 13.66
N ALA A 44 13.17 -21.46 13.13
CA ALA A 44 12.49 -22.45 12.28
C ALA A 44 13.02 -22.50 10.83
N TRP A 45 13.97 -21.64 10.44
CA TRP A 45 14.40 -21.51 9.05
C TRP A 45 15.02 -22.80 8.51
N ASP A 46 15.89 -23.43 9.29
CA ASP A 46 16.60 -24.64 8.84
C ASP A 46 15.63 -25.82 8.68
N ASP A 47 14.69 -25.99 9.61
CA ASP A 47 13.63 -27.00 9.53
C ASP A 47 12.70 -26.74 8.34
N PHE A 48 12.35 -25.48 8.11
CA PHE A 48 11.57 -25.06 6.96
C PHE A 48 12.27 -25.42 5.64
N MET A 49 13.57 -25.13 5.51
CA MET A 49 14.34 -25.46 4.32
C MET A 49 14.45 -26.98 4.13
N ALA A 50 14.66 -27.73 5.21
CA ALA A 50 14.69 -29.19 5.17
C ALA A 50 13.35 -29.79 4.70
N ALA A 51 12.22 -29.22 5.12
CA ALA A 51 10.89 -29.60 4.65
C ALA A 51 10.68 -29.18 3.18
N TRP A 52 11.07 -27.96 2.81
CA TRP A 52 10.95 -27.44 1.46
C TRP A 52 11.64 -28.34 0.44
N TYR A 53 12.87 -28.80 0.71
CA TYR A 53 13.59 -29.68 -0.23
C TYR A 53 12.86 -31.00 -0.51
N LYS A 54 12.03 -31.47 0.43
CA LYS A 54 11.22 -32.68 0.30
C LYS A 54 9.86 -32.46 -0.38
N CYS A 55 9.41 -31.21 -0.50
CA CYS A 55 8.13 -30.89 -1.16
C CYS A 55 8.15 -31.17 -2.67
N GLU A 56 6.95 -31.36 -3.22
CA GLU A 56 6.76 -31.47 -4.66
C GLU A 56 7.17 -30.18 -5.39
N PRO A 57 7.60 -30.26 -6.66
CA PRO A 57 8.02 -29.09 -7.43
C PRO A 57 6.96 -27.97 -7.47
N LYS A 58 5.68 -28.31 -7.56
CA LYS A 58 4.58 -27.33 -7.58
C LYS A 58 4.52 -26.50 -6.30
N ASP A 59 4.65 -27.16 -5.14
CA ASP A 59 4.57 -26.50 -3.83
C ASP A 59 5.80 -25.63 -3.57
N LYS A 60 6.97 -26.07 -4.01
CA LYS A 60 8.20 -25.25 -4.00
C LYS A 60 8.00 -23.95 -4.77
N VAL A 61 7.50 -24.03 -5.99
CA VAL A 61 7.24 -22.83 -6.83
C VAL A 61 6.20 -21.92 -6.17
N SER A 62 5.10 -22.47 -5.67
CA SER A 62 4.06 -21.68 -4.99
C SER A 62 4.60 -20.94 -3.76
N THR A 63 5.38 -21.62 -2.94
CA THR A 63 5.97 -21.03 -1.74
C THR A 63 7.00 -19.96 -2.10
N PHE A 64 7.76 -20.17 -3.18
CA PHE A 64 8.74 -19.19 -3.68
C PHE A 64 8.07 -17.89 -4.15
N ILE A 65 6.97 -18.00 -4.88
CA ILE A 65 6.18 -16.84 -5.31
C ILE A 65 5.72 -16.03 -4.10
N LYS A 66 5.24 -16.68 -3.03
CA LYS A 66 4.84 -15.99 -1.79
C LYS A 66 6.00 -15.27 -1.11
N MET A 67 7.20 -15.86 -1.12
CA MET A 67 8.40 -15.21 -0.58
C MET A 67 8.84 -13.99 -1.40
N LEU A 68 8.68 -14.04 -2.72
CA LEU A 68 9.02 -12.91 -3.60
C LEU A 68 8.18 -11.66 -3.30
N GLU A 69 6.96 -11.79 -2.77
CA GLU A 69 6.11 -10.63 -2.44
C GLU A 69 6.74 -9.68 -1.41
N PHE A 70 7.68 -10.17 -0.60
CA PHE A 70 8.38 -9.35 0.40
C PHE A 70 9.61 -8.63 -0.17
N ASN A 71 10.18 -9.13 -1.27
CA ASN A 71 11.43 -8.63 -1.85
C ASN A 71 11.22 -7.86 -3.17
N CYS A 72 10.17 -8.21 -3.91
CA CYS A 72 9.88 -7.66 -5.21
C CYS A 72 8.64 -6.76 -5.13
N PRO A 73 8.72 -5.50 -5.57
CA PRO A 73 7.54 -4.66 -5.69
C PRO A 73 6.57 -5.32 -6.69
N LYS A 74 5.33 -5.55 -6.27
CA LYS A 74 4.28 -6.00 -7.18
C LYS A 74 4.10 -4.94 -8.27
N LEU A 75 3.96 -5.39 -9.52
CA LEU A 75 3.65 -4.49 -10.62
C LEU A 75 2.34 -3.76 -10.26
N GLN A 76 2.41 -2.44 -10.08
CA GLN A 76 1.23 -1.66 -9.79
C GLN A 76 0.34 -1.71 -11.02
N THR A 77 -0.93 -2.07 -10.83
CA THR A 77 -1.95 -1.94 -11.87
C THR A 77 -2.05 -0.47 -12.23
N VAL A 78 -1.58 -0.12 -13.42
CA VAL A 78 -1.82 1.20 -14.00
C VAL A 78 -3.26 1.18 -14.47
N THR A 79 -4.19 1.72 -13.68
CA THR A 79 -5.47 2.16 -14.22
C THR A 79 -5.15 3.27 -15.20
N LEU A 80 -5.16 2.94 -16.50
CA LEU A 80 -5.17 3.94 -17.55
C LEU A 80 -6.49 4.69 -17.40
N GLU A 81 -6.47 5.85 -16.74
CA GLU A 81 -7.60 6.76 -16.71
C GLU A 81 -7.86 7.17 -18.17
N ASP A 82 -8.93 6.64 -18.76
CA ASP A 82 -9.35 7.02 -20.09
C ASP A 82 -9.82 8.49 -20.03
N LYS A 83 -8.92 9.40 -20.43
CA LYS A 83 -9.15 10.87 -20.40
C LYS A 83 -10.41 11.29 -21.16
N ARG A 84 -10.99 10.41 -21.97
CA ARG A 84 -12.27 10.61 -22.67
C ARG A 84 -13.44 10.74 -21.70
N GLU A 85 -13.46 10.00 -20.59
CA GLU A 85 -14.56 10.10 -19.61
C GLU A 85 -14.56 11.46 -18.89
N ILE A 86 -13.38 11.97 -18.54
CA ILE A 86 -13.23 13.28 -17.89
C ILE A 86 -13.64 14.41 -18.84
N ALA A 87 -13.23 14.33 -20.11
CA ALA A 87 -13.57 15.32 -21.12
C ALA A 87 -15.09 15.36 -21.35
N ASN A 88 -15.73 14.21 -21.53
CA ASN A 88 -17.18 14.13 -21.75
C ASN A 88 -17.98 14.62 -20.53
N ALA A 89 -17.57 14.26 -19.31
CA ALA A 89 -18.22 14.72 -18.09
C ALA A 89 -18.10 16.24 -17.89
N LEU A 90 -16.98 16.85 -18.33
CA LEU A 90 -16.80 18.30 -18.28
C LEU A 90 -17.67 19.00 -19.33
N THR A 91 -17.75 18.45 -20.56
CA THR A 91 -18.60 18.98 -21.62
C THR A 91 -20.09 18.94 -21.25
N GLU A 92 -20.56 17.84 -20.65
CA GLU A 92 -21.95 17.71 -20.17
C GLU A 92 -22.26 18.73 -19.07
N LYS A 93 -21.35 18.92 -18.11
CA LYS A 93 -21.54 19.94 -17.05
C LYS A 93 -21.56 21.37 -17.59
N LEU A 94 -20.69 21.69 -18.56
CA LEU A 94 -20.69 23.01 -19.21
C LEU A 94 -22.00 23.26 -19.96
N LYS A 95 -22.56 22.23 -20.58
CA LYS A 95 -23.84 22.30 -21.28
C LYS A 95 -25.01 22.53 -20.31
N GLN A 96 -25.05 21.79 -19.20
CA GLN A 96 -26.07 21.98 -18.16
C GLN A 96 -26.05 23.39 -17.57
N MET A 97 -24.87 23.94 -17.25
CA MET A 97 -24.77 25.31 -16.75
C MET A 97 -25.24 26.34 -17.81
N SER A 98 -25.00 26.08 -19.09
CA SER A 98 -25.47 26.97 -20.17
C SER A 98 -26.99 26.90 -20.40
N GLU A 99 -27.62 25.78 -20.04
CA GLU A 99 -29.07 25.56 -20.13
C GLU A 99 -29.82 26.10 -18.89
N GLU A 100 -29.14 26.22 -17.74
CA GLU A 100 -29.71 26.78 -16.50
C GLU A 100 -29.63 28.31 -16.41
N GLU A 101 -28.76 28.96 -17.20
CA GLU A 101 -28.57 30.43 -17.22
C GLU A 101 -29.39 31.16 -18.32
N GLY A 102 -30.20 30.44 -19.11
CA GLY A 102 -31.06 30.99 -20.18
C GLY A 102 -32.54 30.96 -19.86
#